data_AF-A0A3D2M4F2-F1
#
_entry.id   AF-A0A3D2M4F2-F1
#
_cell.length_a   1.000
_cell.length_b   1.000
_cell.length_c   1.000
_cell.angle_alpha   90.00
_cell.angle_beta   90.00
_cell.angle_gamma   90.00
#
_symmetry.space_group_name_H-M   'P 1'
#
loop_
_entity.id
_entity.type
_entity.pdbx_description
1 polymer ?
#
loop_
_entity_poly.entity_id
_entity_poly.type
_entity_poly.pdbx_seq_one_letter_code
_entity_poly.pdbx_strand_id
1 'polypeptide(L)'
;MSTQVIPLDYQGQQVRFDLAGWINATQAAERFGKLPNDWLRLPDTVAYLEAIERTYGKIPHVKTSRARVDRGGGTWLHPRLAVAFARWLSPDFAVWCDSQIDGLMKAEPAIVRQLKQACQALKDLQEGASKGGASLAHWRWGKPALEQSAAYWRGRLQLTLWPEGAV
;
A
#
# COMPACT_ATOMS: atom_id res chain seq x y z
N MET A 1 -5.23 2.85 -12.64
CA MET A 1 -5.53 3.62 -11.43
C MET A 1 -4.23 3.83 -10.67
N SER A 2 -3.85 5.08 -10.40
CA SER A 2 -2.70 5.39 -9.55
C SER A 2 -3.05 5.03 -8.11
N THR A 3 -2.63 3.84 -7.66
CA THR A 3 -2.80 3.40 -6.27
C THR A 3 -2.01 4.34 -5.37
N GLN A 4 -2.68 4.95 -4.40
CA GLN A 4 -2.05 5.85 -3.44
C GLN A 4 -1.33 5.00 -2.40
N VAL A 5 0.00 5.13 -2.36
CA VAL A 5 0.89 4.24 -1.61
C VAL A 5 1.49 4.95 -0.40
N ILE A 6 1.51 4.26 0.73
CA ILE A 6 2.27 4.58 1.93
C ILE A 6 3.56 3.75 1.86
N PRO A 7 4.71 4.37 1.56
CA PRO A 7 5.99 3.71 1.68
C PRO A 7 6.41 3.65 3.15
N LEU A 8 6.82 2.47 3.61
CA LEU A 8 7.38 2.22 4.93
C LEU A 8 8.78 1.63 4.75
N ASP A 9 9.74 2.01 5.60
CA ASP A 9 11.09 1.49 5.52
C ASP A 9 11.24 0.24 6.42
N TYR A 10 11.77 -0.82 5.83
CA TYR A 10 12.23 -2.00 6.54
C TYR A 10 13.70 -2.26 6.17
N GLN A 11 14.61 -1.98 7.09
CA GLN A 11 16.05 -2.22 6.93
C GLN A 11 16.62 -1.60 5.64
N GLY A 12 16.25 -0.35 5.34
CA GLY A 12 16.69 0.38 4.16
C GLY A 12 15.98 -0.04 2.86
N GLN A 13 14.91 -0.83 2.94
CA GLN A 13 14.06 -1.15 1.79
C GLN A 13 12.63 -0.68 2.00
N GLN A 14 12.12 -0.03 0.96
CA GLN A 14 10.76 0.50 0.93
C GLN A 14 9.76 -0.63 0.69
N VAL A 15 8.84 -0.82 1.64
CA VAL A 15 7.67 -1.68 1.54
C VAL A 15 6.46 -0.79 1.31
N ARG A 16 5.61 -1.18 0.36
CA ARG A 16 4.52 -0.34 -0.11
C ARG A 16 3.17 -0.93 0.24
N PHE A 17 2.37 -0.14 0.95
CA PHE A 17 0.97 -0.42 1.24
C PHE A 17 0.07 0.60 0.54
N ASP A 18 -1.12 0.21 0.10
CA ASP A 18 -2.14 1.18 -0.31
C ASP A 18 -3.01 1.64 0.89
N LEU A 19 -3.84 2.66 0.66
CA LEU A 19 -4.77 3.18 1.68
C LEU A 19 -5.87 2.19 2.13
N ALA A 20 -6.01 1.07 1.42
CA ALA A 20 -6.89 -0.04 1.78
C ALA A 20 -6.11 -1.20 2.46
N GLY A 21 -4.81 -1.02 2.70
CA GLY A 21 -3.93 -1.98 3.37
C GLY A 21 -3.37 -3.09 2.46
N TRP A 22 -3.53 -2.99 1.14
CA TRP A 22 -2.93 -3.96 0.22
C TRP A 22 -1.42 -3.79 0.18
N ILE A 23 -0.67 -4.89 0.28
CA ILE A 23 0.79 -4.87 0.22
C ILE A 23 1.27 -5.18 -1.21
N ASN A 24 2.28 -4.45 -1.69
CA ASN A 24 3.01 -4.82 -2.90
C ASN A 24 3.93 -6.02 -2.61
N ALA A 25 3.44 -7.22 -2.90
CA ALA A 25 4.14 -8.46 -2.62
C ALA A 25 5.39 -8.66 -3.49
N THR A 26 5.39 -8.16 -4.73
CA THR A 26 6.56 -8.24 -5.60
C THR A 26 7.73 -7.49 -5.00
N GLN A 27 7.52 -6.23 -4.60
CA GLN A 27 8.55 -5.42 -4.00
C GLN A 27 8.99 -5.96 -2.63
N ALA A 28 8.05 -6.47 -1.81
CA ALA A 28 8.37 -7.05 -0.52
C ALA A 28 9.21 -8.34 -0.65
N ALA A 29 8.91 -9.21 -1.62
CA ALA A 29 9.59 -10.48 -1.80
C ALA A 29 11.00 -10.36 -2.43
N GLU A 30 11.24 -9.30 -3.20
CA GLU A 30 12.49 -9.06 -3.93
C GLU A 30 13.72 -9.15 -3.01
N ARG A 31 13.64 -8.60 -1.80
CA ARG A 31 14.71 -8.67 -0.77
C ARG A 31 15.13 -10.09 -0.44
N PHE A 32 14.14 -10.97 -0.37
CA PHE A 32 14.30 -12.33 0.11
C PHE A 32 14.62 -13.30 -1.02
N GLY A 33 14.81 -12.80 -2.26
CA GLY A 33 15.01 -13.63 -3.45
C GLY A 33 13.81 -14.52 -3.74
N LYS A 34 12.61 -14.12 -3.31
CA LYS A 34 11.38 -14.92 -3.37
C LYS A 34 10.42 -14.33 -4.39
N LEU A 35 9.53 -15.18 -4.93
CA LEU A 35 8.45 -14.75 -5.82
C LEU A 35 7.09 -14.94 -5.14
N PRO A 36 6.18 -13.94 -5.16
CA PRO A 36 4.84 -14.11 -4.59
C PRO A 36 4.07 -15.29 -5.17
N ASN A 37 4.30 -15.60 -6.45
CA ASN A 37 3.69 -16.75 -7.11
C ASN A 37 4.08 -18.08 -6.46
N ASP A 38 5.29 -18.18 -5.89
CA ASP A 38 5.76 -19.39 -5.20
C ASP A 38 5.01 -19.62 -3.90
N TRP A 39 4.68 -18.55 -3.18
CA TRP A 39 3.87 -18.63 -1.98
C TRP A 39 2.42 -18.98 -2.28
N LEU A 40 1.84 -18.36 -3.33
CA LEU A 40 0.44 -18.58 -3.73
C LEU A 40 0.15 -20.02 -4.15
N ARG A 41 1.16 -20.78 -4.58
CA ARG A 41 1.04 -22.20 -4.97
C ARG A 41 1.28 -23.19 -3.83
N LEU A 42 1.65 -22.74 -2.63
CA LEU A 42 1.85 -23.65 -1.50
C LEU A 42 0.50 -24.25 -1.08
N PRO A 43 0.44 -25.56 -0.76
CA PRO A 43 -0.80 -26.22 -0.32
C PRO A 43 -1.49 -25.48 0.83
N ASP A 44 -0.72 -25.07 1.83
CA ASP A 44 -1.25 -24.34 2.99
C ASP A 44 -1.80 -22.95 2.60
N THR A 45 -1.17 -22.27 1.64
CA THR A 45 -1.68 -20.98 1.14
C THR A 45 -2.97 -21.15 0.36
N VAL A 46 -3.08 -22.21 -0.45
CA VAL A 46 -4.33 -22.54 -1.16
C VAL A 46 -5.44 -22.85 -0.16
N ALA A 47 -5.17 -23.70 0.84
CA ALA A 47 -6.13 -24.02 1.89
C ALA A 47 -6.53 -22.77 2.70
N TYR A 48 -5.59 -21.85 2.94
CA TYR A 48 -5.86 -20.59 3.62
C TYR A 48 -6.75 -19.65 2.77
N LEU A 49 -6.51 -19.56 1.47
CA LEU A 49 -7.36 -18.80 0.54
C LEU A 49 -8.79 -19.35 0.52
N GLU A 50 -8.95 -20.67 0.46
CA GLU A 50 -10.27 -21.32 0.56
C GLU A 50 -10.96 -21.01 1.90
N ALA A 51 -10.21 -21.00 3.01
CA ALA A 51 -10.75 -20.64 4.31
C ALA A 51 -11.22 -19.17 4.37
N ILE A 52 -10.49 -18.25 3.74
CA ILE A 52 -10.92 -16.85 3.58
C ILE A 52 -12.21 -16.80 2.79
N GLU A 53 -12.32 -17.50 1.65
CA GLU A 53 -13.54 -17.50 0.83
C GLU A 53 -14.75 -18.08 1.56
N ARG A 54 -14.57 -19.17 2.32
CA ARG A 54 -15.65 -19.74 3.15
C ARG A 54 -16.16 -18.75 4.21
N THR A 55 -15.27 -17.92 4.75
CA THR A 55 -15.59 -17.02 5.87
C THR A 55 -16.15 -15.68 5.40
N TYR A 56 -15.61 -15.12 4.33
CA TYR A 56 -15.91 -13.76 3.87
C TYR A 56 -16.59 -13.71 2.49
N GLY A 57 -16.83 -14.86 1.87
CA GLY A 57 -17.27 -14.97 0.48
C GLY A 57 -16.14 -14.74 -0.51
N LYS A 58 -16.47 -14.75 -1.81
CA LYS A 58 -15.52 -14.50 -2.89
C LYS A 58 -15.12 -13.03 -2.89
N ILE A 59 -13.96 -12.74 -2.32
CA ILE A 59 -13.34 -11.42 -2.33
C ILE A 59 -12.07 -11.42 -3.19
N PRO A 60 -11.66 -10.28 -3.78
CA PRO A 60 -10.38 -10.20 -4.47
C PRO A 60 -9.22 -10.41 -3.49
N HIS A 61 -8.44 -11.46 -3.72
CA HIS A 61 -7.26 -11.81 -2.91
C HIS A 61 -5.96 -11.22 -3.45
N VAL A 62 -5.86 -11.17 -4.78
CA VAL A 62 -4.67 -10.80 -5.51
C VAL A 62 -5.06 -9.82 -6.62
N LYS A 63 -4.27 -8.76 -6.79
CA LYS A 63 -4.36 -7.83 -7.91
C LYS A 63 -3.01 -7.76 -8.60
N THR A 64 -2.99 -7.66 -9.92
CA THR A 64 -1.75 -7.47 -10.67
C THR A 64 -1.76 -6.13 -11.39
N SER A 65 -0.61 -5.47 -11.42
CA SER A 65 -0.39 -4.21 -12.10
C SER A 65 0.80 -4.34 -13.03
N ARG A 66 0.61 -3.95 -14.30
CA ARG A 66 1.68 -3.93 -15.32
C ARG A 66 2.51 -2.63 -15.32
N ALA A 67 2.26 -1.73 -14.37
CA ALA A 67 3.10 -0.55 -14.20
C ALA A 67 4.55 -0.95 -13.84
N ARG A 68 5.48 0.00 -13.89
CA ARG A 68 6.81 -0.22 -13.30
C ARG A 68 6.68 -0.40 -11.78
N VAL A 69 7.52 -1.23 -11.17
CA VAL A 69 7.45 -1.57 -9.73
C VAL A 69 7.52 -0.31 -8.86
N ASP A 70 8.40 0.63 -9.20
CA ASP A 70 8.54 1.94 -8.54
C ASP A 70 7.29 2.84 -8.65
N ARG A 71 6.36 2.51 -9.55
CA ARG A 71 5.08 3.21 -9.78
C ARG A 71 3.86 2.36 -9.40
N GLY A 72 4.06 1.33 -8.58
CA GLY A 72 2.98 0.44 -8.14
C GLY A 72 2.70 -0.74 -9.08
N GLY A 73 3.68 -1.12 -9.89
CA GLY A 73 3.72 -2.37 -10.62
C GLY A 73 3.90 -3.59 -9.70
N GLY A 74 3.45 -4.75 -10.17
CA GLY A 74 3.63 -6.02 -9.48
C GLY A 74 2.34 -6.64 -8.96
N THR A 75 2.52 -7.66 -8.12
CA THR A 75 1.46 -8.39 -7.45
C THR A 75 1.14 -7.72 -6.12
N TRP A 76 -0.13 -7.40 -5.91
CA TRP A 76 -0.66 -6.81 -4.70
C TRP A 76 -1.53 -7.85 -3.98
N LEU A 77 -1.29 -8.02 -2.68
CA LEU A 77 -2.03 -8.97 -1.85
C LEU A 77 -3.01 -8.24 -0.93
N HIS A 78 -4.20 -8.83 -0.78
CA HIS A 78 -5.23 -8.35 0.12
C HIS A 78 -4.69 -8.27 1.57
N PRO A 79 -5.13 -7.30 2.40
CA PRO A 79 -4.67 -7.14 3.79
C PRO A 79 -4.71 -8.44 4.60
N ARG A 80 -5.73 -9.27 4.37
CA ARG A 80 -5.93 -10.56 5.06
C ARG A 80 -4.87 -11.63 4.73
N LEU A 81 -4.09 -11.40 3.67
CA LEU A 81 -2.96 -12.23 3.27
C LEU A 81 -1.61 -11.64 3.70
N ALA A 82 -1.55 -10.34 4.02
CA ALA A 82 -0.29 -9.63 4.22
C ALA A 82 0.56 -10.26 5.33
N VAL A 83 -0.03 -10.59 6.48
CA VAL A 83 0.68 -11.19 7.62
C VAL A 83 1.17 -12.61 7.30
N ALA A 84 0.30 -13.45 6.73
CA ALA A 84 0.67 -14.83 6.35
C ALA A 84 1.80 -14.84 5.31
N PHE A 85 1.73 -13.92 4.35
CA PHE A 85 2.78 -13.72 3.35
C PHE A 85 4.09 -13.22 3.97
N ALA A 86 4.01 -12.24 4.89
CA ALA A 86 5.19 -11.71 5.57
C ALA A 86 5.91 -12.81 6.37
N ARG A 87 5.17 -13.68 7.07
CA ARG A 87 5.73 -14.84 7.81
C ARG A 87 6.48 -15.79 6.90
N TRP A 88 5.95 -16.05 5.71
CA TRP A 88 6.64 -16.86 4.72
C TRP A 88 7.92 -16.21 4.19
N LEU A 89 7.94 -14.88 4.07
CA LEU A 89 9.15 -14.14 3.66
C LEU A 89 10.24 -14.25 4.74
N SER A 90 9.93 -13.84 5.97
CA SER A 90 10.82 -13.92 7.14
C SER A 90 10.02 -13.70 8.44
N PRO A 91 10.31 -14.43 9.53
CA PRO A 91 9.73 -14.16 10.84
C PRO A 91 9.93 -12.70 11.31
N ASP A 92 11.14 -12.14 11.15
CA ASP A 92 11.44 -10.76 11.57
C ASP A 92 10.62 -9.74 10.77
N PHE A 93 10.46 -10.00 9.48
CA PHE A 93 9.65 -9.16 8.61
C PHE A 93 8.17 -9.21 8.99
N ALA A 94 7.67 -10.37 9.43
CA ALA A 94 6.30 -10.49 9.91
C ALA A 94 6.06 -9.69 11.19
N VAL A 95 6.97 -9.76 12.15
CA VAL A 95 6.88 -8.98 13.40
C VAL A 95 6.87 -7.49 13.11
N TRP A 96 7.71 -7.04 12.18
CA TRP A 96 7.69 -5.65 11.73
C TRP A 96 6.36 -5.28 11.05
N CYS A 97 5.84 -6.11 10.13
CA CYS A 97 4.54 -5.87 9.51
C CYS A 97 3.40 -5.77 10.54
N ASP A 98 3.39 -6.64 11.55
CA ASP A 98 2.41 -6.63 12.63
C ASP A 98 2.46 -5.28 13.39
N SER A 99 3.66 -4.76 13.67
CA SER A 99 3.83 -3.45 14.32
C SER A 99 3.31 -2.28 13.48
N GLN A 100 3.47 -2.35 12.15
CA GLN A 100 2.94 -1.32 11.24
C GLN A 100 1.40 -1.36 11.19
N ILE A 101 0.81 -2.56 11.19
CA ILE A 101 -0.65 -2.73 11.24
C ILE A 101 -1.19 -2.20 12.58
N ASP A 102 -0.53 -2.49 13.70
CA ASP A 102 -0.89 -1.95 15.01
C ASP A 102 -0.82 -0.42 15.04
N GLY A 103 0.21 0.17 14.45
CA GLY A 103 0.32 1.62 14.29
C GLY A 103 -0.85 2.19 13.47
N LEU A 104 -1.24 1.52 12.38
CA LEU A 104 -2.37 1.95 11.54
C LEU A 104 -3.70 1.86 12.28
N MET A 105 -3.89 0.85 13.13
CA MET A 105 -5.08 0.72 13.97
C MET A 105 -5.16 1.81 15.05
N LYS A 106 -4.01 2.21 15.59
CA LYS A 106 -3.89 3.30 16.59
C LYS A 106 -3.91 4.69 15.95
N ALA A 107 -3.72 4.80 14.64
CA ALA A 107 -3.67 6.07 13.95
C ALA A 107 -4.99 6.84 14.09
N GLU A 108 -4.88 8.13 14.33
CA GLU A 108 -6.05 9.00 14.51
C GLU A 108 -6.93 8.95 13.23
N PRO A 109 -8.23 8.58 13.32
CA PRO A 109 -9.09 8.46 12.15
C PRO A 109 -9.18 9.72 11.30
N ALA A 110 -8.95 10.89 11.91
CA ALA A 110 -8.86 12.17 11.22
C ALA A 110 -7.67 12.24 10.26
N ILE A 111 -6.48 11.76 10.66
CA ILE A 111 -5.27 11.75 9.83
C ILE A 111 -5.50 10.90 8.58
N VAL A 112 -6.01 9.68 8.78
CA VAL A 112 -6.29 8.74 7.68
C VAL A 112 -7.33 9.32 6.72
N ARG A 113 -8.37 9.98 7.25
CA ARG A 113 -9.41 10.64 6.44
C ARG A 113 -8.83 11.78 5.60
N GLN A 114 -8.02 12.64 6.20
CA GLN A 114 -7.42 13.79 5.51
C GLN A 114 -6.44 13.34 4.42
N LEU A 115 -5.61 12.33 4.69
CA LEU A 115 -4.73 11.73 3.68
C LEU A 115 -5.55 11.18 2.50
N LYS A 116 -6.62 10.42 2.78
CA LYS A 116 -7.53 9.90 1.74
C LYS A 116 -8.13 11.02 0.89
N GLN A 117 -8.59 12.11 1.51
CA GLN A 117 -9.17 13.26 0.81
C GLN A 117 -8.14 13.97 -0.09
N ALA A 118 -6.95 14.27 0.42
CA ALA A 118 -5.89 14.90 -0.36
C ALA A 118 -5.45 14.03 -1.56
N CYS A 119 -5.31 12.72 -1.33
CA CYS A 119 -5.00 11.74 -2.36
C CYS A 119 -6.09 11.61 -3.44
N GLN A 120 -7.37 11.69 -3.05
CA GLN A 120 -8.49 11.64 -3.99
C GLN A 120 -8.56 12.92 -4.84
N ALA A 121 -8.39 14.09 -4.23
CA ALA A 121 -8.36 15.37 -4.95
C ALA A 121 -7.27 15.41 -6.03
N LEU A 122 -6.07 14.86 -5.75
CA LEU A 122 -5.01 14.72 -6.75
C LEU A 122 -5.43 13.87 -7.96
N LYS A 123 -6.14 12.77 -7.69
CA LYS A 123 -6.61 11.86 -8.72
C LYS A 123 -7.67 12.53 -9.58
N ASP A 124 -8.64 13.19 -8.97
CA ASP A 124 -9.71 13.91 -9.67
C ASP A 124 -9.13 15.03 -10.56
N LEU A 125 -8.13 15.77 -10.04
CA LEU A 125 -7.42 16.79 -10.80
C LEU A 125 -6.67 16.18 -12.01
N GLN A 126 -6.02 15.04 -11.84
CA GLN A 126 -5.33 14.32 -12.92
C GLN A 126 -6.33 13.84 -13.99
N GLU A 127 -7.45 13.25 -13.60
CA GLU A 127 -8.50 12.79 -14.52
C GLU A 127 -9.16 13.95 -15.28
N GLY A 128 -9.31 15.12 -14.63
CA GLY A 128 -9.78 16.34 -15.28
C GLY A 128 -8.79 16.89 -16.32
N ALA A 129 -7.48 16.83 -16.05
CA ALA A 129 -6.44 17.27 -16.96
C ALA A 129 -6.37 16.44 -18.25
N SER A 130 -6.74 15.15 -18.18
CA SER A 130 -6.79 14.25 -19.34
C SER A 130 -7.95 14.55 -20.31
N LYS A 131 -8.85 15.50 -20.00
CA LYS A 131 -10.05 15.81 -20.79
C LYS A 131 -9.95 17.05 -21.71
N GLY A 132 -8.84 17.79 -21.73
CA GLY A 132 -8.65 18.89 -22.68
C GLY A 132 -7.69 20.02 -22.25
N GLY A 133 -7.36 20.92 -23.18
CA GLY A 133 -6.34 21.98 -23.02
C GLY A 133 -6.61 23.04 -21.94
N ALA A 134 -7.88 23.43 -21.72
CA ALA A 134 -8.25 24.36 -20.65
C ALA A 134 -8.03 23.76 -19.25
N SER A 135 -8.18 22.43 -19.12
CA SER A 135 -8.00 21.69 -17.88
C SER A 135 -6.53 21.55 -17.45
N LEU A 136 -5.57 21.73 -18.38
CA LEU A 136 -4.13 21.67 -18.11
C LEU A 136 -3.62 22.86 -17.29
N ALA A 137 -4.21 24.04 -17.45
CA ALA A 137 -3.86 25.22 -16.66
C ALA A 137 -4.27 25.02 -15.19
N HIS A 138 -5.52 24.57 -14.96
CA HIS A 138 -6.01 24.24 -13.61
C HIS A 138 -5.15 23.15 -12.96
N TRP A 139 -4.75 22.13 -13.71
CA TRP A 139 -3.83 21.10 -13.23
C TRP A 139 -2.45 21.64 -12.86
N ARG A 140 -1.84 22.47 -13.72
CA ARG A 140 -0.50 23.05 -13.45
C ARG A 140 -0.44 23.86 -12.15
N TRP A 141 -1.49 24.64 -11.87
CA TRP A 141 -1.51 25.51 -10.70
C TRP A 141 -2.07 24.85 -9.44
N GLY A 142 -3.04 23.94 -9.57
CA GLY A 142 -3.65 23.24 -8.43
C GLY A 142 -2.83 22.07 -7.89
N LYS A 143 -2.04 21.41 -8.75
CA LYS A 143 -1.29 20.20 -8.40
C LYS A 143 -0.30 20.40 -7.23
N PRO A 144 0.57 21.43 -7.20
CA PRO A 144 1.58 21.56 -6.16
C PRO A 144 0.99 21.62 -4.74
N ALA A 145 -0.10 22.37 -4.55
CA ALA A 145 -0.74 22.50 -3.24
C ALA A 145 -1.35 21.19 -2.75
N LEU A 146 -1.97 20.41 -3.65
CA LEU A 146 -2.52 19.10 -3.33
C LEU A 146 -1.42 18.07 -3.06
N GLU A 147 -0.30 18.12 -3.79
CA GLU A 147 0.86 17.26 -3.54
C GLU A 147 1.48 17.55 -2.17
N GLN A 148 1.61 18.83 -1.81
CA GLN A 148 2.10 19.26 -0.50
C GLN A 148 1.16 18.81 0.63
N SER A 149 -0.16 18.97 0.45
CA SER A 149 -1.16 18.49 1.41
C SER A 149 -1.09 16.97 1.60
N ALA A 150 -1.04 16.20 0.51
CA ALA A 150 -0.91 14.75 0.59
C ALA A 150 0.41 14.33 1.24
N ALA A 151 1.52 15.02 0.95
CA ALA A 151 2.82 14.77 1.59
C ALA A 151 2.78 15.07 3.10
N TYR A 152 2.16 16.18 3.51
CA TYR A 152 2.00 16.56 4.91
C TYR A 152 1.24 15.50 5.71
N TRP A 153 0.05 15.10 5.24
CA TRP A 153 -0.75 14.09 5.93
C TRP A 153 -0.10 12.70 5.91
N ARG A 154 0.64 12.37 4.85
CA ARG A 154 1.43 11.14 4.78
C ARG A 154 2.55 11.14 5.82
N GLY A 155 3.29 12.24 5.95
CA GLY A 155 4.33 12.39 6.98
C GLY A 155 3.76 12.26 8.38
N ARG A 156 2.59 12.88 8.64
CA ARG A 156 1.90 12.78 9.94
C ARG A 156 1.48 11.35 10.27
N LEU A 157 0.99 10.61 9.27
CA LEU A 157 0.67 9.19 9.43
C LEU A 157 1.93 8.36 9.69
N GLN A 158 3.01 8.57 8.92
CA GLN A 158 4.28 7.87 9.11
C GLN A 158 4.86 8.06 10.52
N LEU A 159 4.79 9.26 11.09
CA LEU A 159 5.20 9.52 12.48
C LEU A 159 4.38 8.72 13.50
N THR A 160 3.13 8.38 13.18
CA THR A 160 2.28 7.55 14.05
C THR A 160 2.62 6.07 13.94
N LEU A 161 3.05 5.62 12.75
CA LEU A 161 3.51 4.26 12.49
C LEU A 161 4.94 4.02 12.98
N TRP A 162 5.72 5.10 13.11
CA TRP A 162 7.12 5.12 13.48
C TRP A 162 7.41 6.21 14.53
N PRO A 163 6.90 6.07 15.78
CA PRO A 163 7.06 7.09 16.82
C PRO A 163 8.48 7.16 17.39
N GLU A 164 9.25 6.07 17.29
CA GLU A 164 10.64 6.02 17.74
C GLU A 164 11.57 5.93 16.52
N GLY A 165 12.33 7.00 16.31
CA GLY A 165 13.35 7.06 15.27
C GLY A 165 14.39 5.95 15.47
N ALA A 166 14.35 4.96 14.59
CA ALA A 166 15.41 4.04 14.17
C ALA A 166 16.76 4.22 14.90
N VAL A 167 17.13 3.20 15.67
CA VAL A 167 18.53 2.75 15.76
C VAL A 167 18.84 1.96 14.50
#